data_AF-A0A7S0WBN8-F1
#
_entry.id   AF-A0A7S0WBN8-F1
#
_cell.length_a   1.000
_cell.length_b   1.000
_cell.length_c   1.000
_cell.angle_alpha   90.00
_cell.angle_beta   90.00
_cell.angle_gamma   90.00
#
_symmetry.space_group_name_H-M   'P 1'
#
loop_
_entity.id
_entity.type
_entity.pdbx_description
1 polymer ?
#
loop_
_entity_poly.entity_id
_entity_poly.type
_entity_poly.pdbx_seq_one_letter_code
_entity_poly.pdbx_strand_id
1 'polypeptide(L)'
;ADSGGSAASRVANRAKNGDDGKNDTANQDIFKIIRMIVERNYDPVIVFAFNKHECEKMANSLHKVDLCDEDEKKLIDTIYWNAMDSLSDEDKRLPQVANLPNLLRRGLGVHHSGLLPILKEVIEILFQEGLIKVLFATETMSVGLNMPARTVVFLSPRKFDGAGFRWITSGEYIQMS
;
A
#
# COMPACT_ATOMS: atom_id res chain seq x y z
N ALA A 1 67.30 -12.21 11.62
CA ALA A 1 66.52 -12.97 12.60
C ALA A 1 65.57 -11.97 13.26
N ASP A 2 64.32 -11.93 12.83
CA ASP A 2 63.20 -12.72 13.40
C ASP A 2 62.75 -12.08 14.73
N SER A 3 61.51 -11.76 15.06
CA SER A 3 60.16 -12.10 14.60
C SER A 3 59.21 -11.32 15.51
N GLY A 4 57.95 -11.09 15.11
CA GLY A 4 56.87 -10.93 16.09
C GLY A 4 55.96 -9.73 15.87
N GLY A 5 55.06 -9.84 14.90
CA GLY A 5 53.85 -9.02 14.88
C GLY A 5 52.89 -9.45 16.00
N SER A 6 52.11 -8.51 16.51
CA SER A 6 50.83 -8.81 17.15
C SER A 6 49.79 -7.78 16.70
N ALA A 7 48.88 -8.27 15.88
CA ALA A 7 47.70 -7.60 15.41
C ALA A 7 46.58 -7.78 16.44
N ALA A 8 46.02 -6.70 16.98
CA ALA A 8 44.69 -6.73 17.61
C ALA A 8 44.16 -5.31 17.87
N SER A 9 43.27 -4.83 16.98
CA SER A 9 42.07 -4.00 17.28
C SER A 9 41.66 -3.17 16.06
N ARG A 10 41.24 -3.84 14.98
CA ARG A 10 40.45 -3.22 13.89
C ARG A 10 39.31 -4.14 13.49
N VAL A 11 38.38 -4.37 14.42
CA VAL A 11 37.06 -4.99 14.21
C VAL A 11 36.17 -4.34 15.27
N ALA A 12 35.05 -3.69 15.01
CA ALA A 12 34.11 -3.74 13.93
C ALA A 12 33.49 -2.35 13.72
N ASN A 13 33.40 -1.89 12.47
CA ASN A 13 32.32 -1.00 12.06
C ASN A 13 32.10 -1.13 10.56
N ARG A 14 31.50 -2.26 10.14
CA ARG A 14 31.06 -2.44 8.76
C ARG A 14 29.92 -3.44 8.69
N ALA A 15 28.72 -2.98 9.05
CA ALA A 15 27.47 -3.69 8.78
C ALA A 15 26.30 -2.70 8.71
N LYS A 16 26.39 -1.68 7.84
CA LYS A 16 25.25 -0.92 7.33
C LYS A 16 25.62 -0.47 5.93
N ASN A 17 25.03 -1.12 4.92
CA ASN A 17 24.82 -0.68 3.54
C ASN A 17 24.61 -1.94 2.68
N GLY A 18 23.36 -2.32 2.50
CA GLY A 18 23.01 -3.47 1.67
C GLY A 18 21.52 -3.63 1.35
N ASP A 19 20.64 -2.83 1.96
CA ASP A 19 19.18 -3.01 1.80
C ASP A 19 18.53 -1.99 0.84
N ASP A 20 19.14 -0.82 0.65
CA ASP A 20 18.52 0.27 -0.11
C ASP A 20 18.40 -0.04 -1.62
N GLY A 21 19.38 -0.73 -2.21
CA GLY A 21 19.39 -1.01 -3.66
C GLY A 21 18.39 -2.09 -4.13
N LYS A 22 17.98 -3.00 -3.24
CA LYS A 22 16.95 -4.02 -3.57
C LYS A 22 15.54 -3.41 -3.57
N ASN A 23 15.32 -2.45 -2.68
CA ASN A 23 14.03 -1.78 -2.50
C ASN A 23 13.65 -0.95 -3.74
N ASP A 24 14.61 -0.24 -4.34
CA ASP A 24 14.37 0.56 -5.55
C ASP A 24 13.98 -0.29 -6.76
N THR A 25 14.57 -1.48 -6.90
CA THR A 25 14.25 -2.38 -8.02
C THR A 25 12.83 -2.94 -7.88
N ALA A 26 12.44 -3.37 -6.67
CA ALA A 26 11.08 -3.87 -6.39
C ALA A 26 10.01 -2.79 -6.63
N ASN A 27 10.27 -1.54 -6.22
CA ASN A 27 9.38 -0.40 -6.47
C ASN A 27 9.21 -0.12 -7.97
N GLN A 28 10.27 -0.29 -8.77
CA GLN A 28 10.18 -0.13 -10.22
C GLN A 28 9.36 -1.24 -10.87
N ASP A 29 9.40 -2.45 -10.34
CA ASP A 29 8.65 -3.58 -10.91
C ASP A 29 7.16 -3.50 -10.61
N ILE A 30 6.76 -3.12 -9.39
CA ILE A 30 5.34 -2.90 -9.07
C ILE A 30 4.74 -1.79 -9.93
N PHE A 31 5.50 -0.72 -10.20
CA PHE A 31 5.07 0.34 -11.11
C PHE A 31 4.78 -0.19 -12.52
N LYS A 32 5.68 -1.01 -13.08
CA LYS A 32 5.48 -1.64 -14.41
C LYS A 32 4.24 -2.54 -14.42
N ILE A 33 4.03 -3.32 -13.35
CA ILE A 33 2.88 -4.21 -13.22
C ILE A 33 1.57 -3.40 -13.19
N ILE A 34 1.49 -2.38 -12.34
CA ILE A 34 0.30 -1.52 -12.22
C ILE A 34 0.00 -0.83 -13.54
N ARG A 35 1.02 -0.28 -14.20
CA ARG A 35 0.86 0.35 -15.51
C ARG A 35 0.30 -0.64 -16.54
N MET A 36 0.83 -1.85 -16.61
CA MET A 36 0.32 -2.89 -17.50
C MET A 36 -1.13 -3.28 -17.16
N ILE A 37 -1.49 -3.38 -15.87
CA ILE A 37 -2.85 -3.69 -15.44
C ILE A 37 -3.82 -2.64 -15.97
N VAL A 38 -3.51 -1.35 -15.77
CA VAL A 38 -4.36 -0.25 -16.25
C VAL A 38 -4.41 -0.21 -17.78
N GLU A 39 -3.28 -0.32 -18.47
CA GLU A 39 -3.21 -0.29 -19.94
C GLU A 39 -3.98 -1.45 -20.61
N ARG A 40 -4.17 -2.56 -19.88
CA ARG A 40 -4.94 -3.74 -20.35
C ARG A 40 -6.37 -3.78 -19.79
N ASN A 41 -6.81 -2.73 -19.11
CA ASN A 41 -8.12 -2.63 -18.45
C ASN A 41 -8.35 -3.77 -17.45
N TYR A 42 -7.34 -4.16 -16.68
CA TYR A 42 -7.43 -5.20 -15.65
C TYR A 42 -7.70 -4.63 -14.25
N ASP A 43 -7.92 -3.33 -14.14
CA ASP A 43 -8.45 -2.65 -12.97
C ASP A 43 -9.94 -2.98 -12.72
N PRO A 44 -10.45 -2.83 -11.48
CA PRO A 44 -9.70 -2.43 -10.28
C PRO A 44 -8.79 -3.55 -9.75
N VAL A 45 -7.62 -3.17 -9.21
CA VAL A 45 -6.63 -4.09 -8.63
C VAL A 45 -6.46 -3.88 -7.13
N ILE A 46 -6.37 -4.99 -6.38
CA ILE A 46 -5.92 -5.00 -5.00
C ILE A 46 -4.48 -5.52 -4.94
N VAL A 47 -3.59 -4.72 -4.35
CA VAL A 47 -2.20 -5.08 -4.09
C VAL A 47 -2.05 -5.38 -2.60
N PHE A 48 -1.89 -6.66 -2.25
CA PHE A 48 -1.71 -7.09 -0.87
C PHE A 48 -0.27 -6.90 -0.39
N ALA A 49 -0.13 -6.12 0.68
CA ALA A 49 1.08 -5.94 1.46
C ALA A 49 0.81 -6.40 2.90
N PHE A 50 1.76 -7.07 3.56
CA PHE A 50 1.48 -7.66 4.88
C PHE A 50 1.72 -6.73 6.06
N ASN A 51 1.98 -5.45 5.82
CA ASN A 51 2.09 -4.44 6.88
C ASN A 51 1.63 -3.05 6.40
N LYS A 52 1.20 -2.23 7.36
CA LYS A 52 0.62 -0.89 7.11
C LYS A 52 1.60 0.04 6.41
N HIS A 53 2.85 0.04 6.87
CA HIS A 53 3.89 0.91 6.36
C HIS A 53 4.20 0.64 4.89
N GLU A 54 4.20 -0.64 4.48
CA GLU A 54 4.41 -1.04 3.09
C GLU A 54 3.26 -0.59 2.18
N CYS A 55 2.00 -0.66 2.64
CA CYS A 55 0.86 -0.10 1.88
C CYS A 55 1.07 1.40 1.59
N GLU A 56 1.35 2.20 2.63
CA GLU A 56 1.55 3.64 2.49
C GLU A 56 2.78 3.96 1.62
N LYS A 57 3.89 3.25 1.84
CA LYS A 57 5.12 3.42 1.07
C LYS A 57 4.88 3.16 -0.41
N MET A 58 4.19 2.07 -0.77
CA MET A 58 3.92 1.75 -2.17
C MET A 58 2.98 2.77 -2.80
N ALA A 59 1.90 3.16 -2.13
CA ALA A 59 0.98 4.19 -2.61
C ALA A 59 1.71 5.53 -2.87
N ASN A 60 2.58 5.95 -1.95
CA ASN A 60 3.37 7.18 -2.09
C ASN A 60 4.44 7.08 -3.19
N SER A 61 4.99 5.88 -3.44
CA SER A 61 5.96 5.69 -4.52
C SER A 61 5.36 5.98 -5.91
N LEU A 62 4.05 5.80 -6.08
CA LEU A 62 3.29 6.06 -7.30
C LEU A 62 2.88 7.54 -7.48
N HIS A 63 3.60 8.49 -6.88
CA HIS A 63 3.25 9.91 -6.90
C HIS A 63 3.04 10.53 -8.30
N LYS A 64 3.58 9.93 -9.37
CA LYS A 64 3.44 10.38 -10.77
C LYS A 64 2.28 9.72 -11.53
N VAL A 65 1.58 8.79 -10.91
CA VAL A 65 0.46 8.06 -11.52
C VAL A 65 -0.81 8.85 -11.24
N ASP A 66 -1.54 9.21 -12.30
CA ASP A 66 -2.87 9.80 -12.23
C ASP A 66 -3.79 8.97 -13.13
N LEU A 67 -4.74 8.26 -12.51
CA LEU A 67 -5.64 7.31 -13.17
C LEU A 67 -7.07 7.81 -13.27
N CYS A 68 -7.33 9.04 -12.83
CA CYS A 68 -8.65 9.62 -12.85
C CYS A 68 -8.71 10.83 -13.78
N ASP A 69 -9.85 11.00 -14.46
CA ASP A 69 -10.16 12.24 -15.15
C ASP A 69 -10.70 13.32 -14.19
N GLU A 70 -10.93 14.53 -14.72
CA GLU A 70 -11.39 15.66 -13.90
C GLU A 70 -12.81 15.51 -13.37
N ASP A 71 -13.67 14.72 -14.00
CA ASP A 71 -15.03 14.48 -13.53
C ASP A 71 -15.05 13.41 -12.43
N GLU A 72 -14.23 12.36 -12.57
CA GLU A 72 -13.97 11.39 -11.51
C GLU A 72 -13.37 12.06 -10.28
N LYS A 73 -12.43 12.99 -10.45
CA LYS A 73 -11.84 13.75 -9.32
C LYS A 73 -12.89 14.56 -8.55
N LYS A 74 -13.80 15.24 -9.26
CA LYS A 74 -14.91 15.99 -8.62
C LYS A 74 -15.87 15.05 -7.88
N LEU A 75 -16.16 13.89 -8.46
CA LEU A 75 -17.03 12.90 -7.83
C LEU A 75 -16.38 12.32 -6.56
N ILE A 76 -15.09 11.98 -6.63
CA ILE A 76 -14.28 11.55 -5.47
C ILE A 76 -14.35 12.60 -4.36
N ASP A 77 -14.10 13.86 -4.68
CA ASP A 77 -14.13 14.94 -3.70
C ASP A 77 -15.51 15.11 -3.06
N THR A 78 -16.56 15.01 -3.88
CA THR A 78 -17.95 15.12 -3.41
C THR A 78 -18.26 13.99 -2.42
N ILE A 79 -17.99 12.74 -2.79
CA ILE A 79 -18.23 11.57 -1.92
C ILE A 79 -17.40 11.68 -0.64
N TYR A 80 -16.11 12.03 -0.77
CA TYR A 80 -15.20 12.12 0.36
C TYR A 80 -15.63 13.17 1.37
N TRP A 81 -15.84 14.42 0.93
CA TRP A 81 -16.15 15.51 1.85
C TRP A 81 -17.55 15.40 2.45
N ASN A 82 -18.54 14.89 1.70
CA ASN A 82 -19.86 14.60 2.25
C ASN A 82 -19.79 13.59 3.41
N ALA A 83 -18.92 12.57 3.31
CA ALA A 83 -18.71 11.64 4.42
C ALA A 83 -17.99 12.31 5.60
N MET A 84 -16.95 13.11 5.32
CA MET A 84 -16.19 13.81 6.35
C MET A 84 -16.99 14.89 7.09
N ASP A 85 -18.12 15.35 6.56
CA ASP A 85 -18.97 16.33 7.24
C ASP A 85 -19.53 15.86 8.58
N SER A 86 -19.59 14.55 8.80
CA SER A 86 -19.95 13.95 10.09
C SER A 86 -18.86 14.05 11.17
N LEU A 87 -17.62 14.42 10.80
CA LEU A 87 -16.50 14.57 11.71
C LEU A 87 -16.45 15.95 12.38
N SER A 88 -15.84 16.00 13.57
CA SER A 88 -15.53 17.26 14.23
C SER A 88 -14.48 18.05 13.43
N ASP A 89 -14.41 19.38 13.63
CA ASP A 89 -13.39 20.22 12.98
C ASP A 89 -11.96 19.84 13.41
N GLU A 90 -11.79 19.27 14.60
CA GLU A 90 -10.51 18.74 15.07
C GLU A 90 -10.12 17.47 14.29
N ASP A 91 -11.05 16.54 14.13
CA ASP A 91 -10.83 15.30 13.38
C ASP A 91 -10.57 15.57 11.89
N LYS A 92 -11.26 16.55 11.29
CA LYS A 92 -11.03 17.00 9.90
C LYS A 92 -9.59 17.48 9.66
N ARG A 93 -8.89 17.94 10.71
CA ARG A 93 -7.49 18.41 10.63
C ARG A 93 -6.46 17.30 10.82
N LEU A 94 -6.88 16.07 11.15
CA LEU A 94 -5.96 14.95 11.29
C LEU A 94 -5.22 14.70 9.96
N PRO A 95 -3.89 14.45 9.97
CA PRO A 95 -3.11 14.30 8.75
C PRO A 95 -3.64 13.23 7.79
N GLN A 96 -4.15 12.11 8.31
CA GLN A 96 -4.74 11.06 7.48
C GLN A 96 -6.02 11.54 6.76
N VAL A 97 -6.81 12.43 7.36
CA VAL A 97 -8.04 12.98 6.76
C VAL A 97 -7.69 14.06 5.74
N ALA A 98 -6.71 14.91 6.03
CA ALA A 98 -6.31 16.00 5.15
C ALA A 98 -5.55 15.50 3.89
N ASN A 99 -4.74 14.44 4.03
CA ASN A 99 -3.86 13.99 2.94
C ASN A 99 -4.48 12.94 2.03
N LEU A 100 -5.45 12.14 2.52
CA LEU A 100 -6.05 11.06 1.76
C LEU A 100 -6.70 11.50 0.43
N PRO A 101 -7.40 12.64 0.32
CA PRO A 101 -7.97 13.11 -0.95
C PRO A 101 -6.94 13.24 -2.08
N ASN A 102 -5.70 13.64 -1.76
CA ASN A 102 -4.64 13.76 -2.77
C ASN A 102 -4.23 12.41 -3.36
N LEU A 103 -4.36 11.34 -2.57
CA LEU A 103 -4.15 9.98 -3.04
C LEU A 103 -5.36 9.50 -3.85
N LEU A 104 -6.57 9.68 -3.31
CA LEU A 104 -7.82 9.24 -3.91
C LEU A 104 -8.07 9.87 -5.29
N ARG A 105 -7.84 11.18 -5.44
CA ARG A 105 -7.98 11.90 -6.73
C ARG A 105 -7.12 11.33 -7.86
N ARG A 106 -6.09 10.55 -7.56
CA ARG A 106 -5.24 9.88 -8.56
C ARG A 106 -5.71 8.46 -8.88
N GLY A 107 -6.83 8.02 -8.31
CA GLY A 107 -7.35 6.66 -8.43
C GLY A 107 -6.58 5.64 -7.60
N LEU A 108 -5.85 6.11 -6.57
CA LEU A 108 -5.06 5.29 -5.67
C LEU A 108 -5.69 5.26 -4.27
N GLY A 109 -5.60 4.14 -3.58
CA GLY A 109 -6.08 4.01 -2.20
C GLY A 109 -5.16 3.16 -1.33
N VAL A 110 -5.29 3.33 -0.01
CA VAL A 110 -4.68 2.45 0.99
C VAL A 110 -5.77 1.94 1.94
N HIS A 111 -5.71 0.67 2.35
CA HIS A 111 -6.64 0.12 3.33
C HIS A 111 -5.92 -0.77 4.35
N HIS A 112 -5.98 -0.37 5.61
CA HIS A 112 -5.41 -1.14 6.71
C HIS A 112 -6.01 -0.74 8.05
N SER A 113 -5.81 -1.56 9.07
CA SER A 113 -6.35 -1.33 10.43
C SER A 113 -5.84 -0.07 11.15
N GLY A 114 -4.86 0.65 10.60
CA GLY A 114 -4.43 1.96 11.10
C GLY A 114 -5.30 3.15 10.70
N LEU A 115 -6.23 2.98 9.74
CA LEU A 115 -7.12 4.06 9.30
C LEU A 115 -8.33 4.19 10.21
N LEU A 116 -8.86 5.41 10.33
CA LEU A 116 -10.16 5.64 10.97
C LEU A 116 -11.26 4.81 10.27
N PRO A 117 -12.26 4.30 11.02
CA PRO A 117 -13.37 3.55 10.45
C PRO A 117 -14.03 4.24 9.26
N ILE A 118 -14.36 5.53 9.40
CA ILE A 118 -14.99 6.32 8.34
C ILE A 118 -14.14 6.44 7.07
N LEU A 119 -12.82 6.48 7.19
CA LEU A 119 -11.93 6.53 6.02
C LEU A 119 -11.92 5.19 5.28
N LYS A 120 -11.94 4.07 6.02
CA LYS A 120 -12.05 2.73 5.43
C LYS A 120 -13.36 2.59 4.65
N GLU A 121 -14.48 3.02 5.25
CA GLU A 121 -15.80 2.97 4.61
C GLU A 121 -15.83 3.79 3.31
N VAL A 122 -15.30 5.02 3.32
CA VAL A 122 -15.23 5.85 2.10
C VAL A 122 -14.33 5.24 1.04
N ILE A 123 -13.18 4.67 1.42
CA ILE A 123 -12.29 3.96 0.49
C ILE A 123 -13.00 2.75 -0.13
N GLU A 124 -13.75 1.99 0.66
CA GLU A 124 -14.53 0.85 0.17
C GLU A 124 -15.60 1.28 -0.83
N ILE A 125 -16.34 2.36 -0.53
CA ILE A 125 -17.33 2.94 -1.45
C ILE A 125 -16.66 3.37 -2.75
N LEU A 126 -15.59 4.16 -2.69
CA LEU A 126 -14.90 4.65 -3.88
C LEU A 126 -14.29 3.51 -4.72
N PHE A 127 -13.87 2.42 -4.09
CA PHE A 127 -13.40 1.23 -4.80
C PHE A 127 -14.53 0.48 -5.49
N GLN A 128 -15.68 0.33 -4.82
CA GLN A 128 -16.88 -0.30 -5.41
C GLN A 128 -17.45 0.51 -6.58
N GLU A 129 -17.38 1.83 -6.53
CA GLU A 129 -17.77 2.74 -7.62
C GLU A 129 -16.75 2.80 -8.77
N GLY A 130 -15.63 2.06 -8.68
CA GLY A 130 -14.57 2.07 -9.72
C GLY A 130 -13.73 3.36 -9.75
N LEU A 131 -13.89 4.23 -8.75
CA LEU A 131 -13.13 5.47 -8.65
C LEU A 131 -11.70 5.24 -8.15
N ILE A 132 -11.48 4.22 -7.32
CA ILE A 132 -10.14 3.71 -6.98
C ILE A 132 -9.79 2.54 -7.91
N LYS A 133 -8.74 2.73 -8.70
CA LYS A 133 -8.24 1.77 -9.69
C LYS A 133 -7.20 0.83 -9.07
N VAL A 134 -6.44 1.33 -8.11
CA VAL A 134 -5.38 0.59 -7.40
C VAL A 134 -5.54 0.78 -5.90
N LEU A 135 -5.77 -0.32 -5.18
CA LEU A 135 -5.89 -0.33 -3.74
C LEU A 135 -4.76 -1.14 -3.10
N PHE A 136 -3.94 -0.49 -2.26
CA PHE A 136 -2.95 -1.19 -1.43
C PHE A 136 -3.58 -1.61 -0.11
N ALA A 137 -3.65 -2.90 0.17
CA ALA A 137 -4.39 -3.41 1.32
C ALA A 137 -3.58 -4.41 2.16
N THR A 138 -3.83 -4.41 3.47
CA THR A 138 -3.40 -5.51 4.34
C THR A 138 -4.37 -6.68 4.30
N GLU A 139 -3.92 -7.88 4.68
CA GLU A 139 -4.75 -9.10 4.73
C GLU A 139 -6.08 -8.93 5.45
N THR A 140 -6.16 -8.10 6.51
CA THR A 140 -7.43 -7.85 7.22
C THR A 140 -8.55 -7.35 6.31
N MET A 141 -8.19 -6.76 5.17
CA MET A 141 -9.15 -6.35 4.17
C MET A 141 -9.95 -7.54 3.66
N SER A 142 -9.33 -8.71 3.44
CA SER A 142 -10.04 -9.89 2.91
C SER A 142 -11.04 -10.52 3.87
N VAL A 143 -11.07 -10.08 5.13
CA VAL A 143 -12.07 -10.50 6.12
C VAL A 143 -13.30 -9.59 5.96
N GLY A 144 -14.29 -10.03 5.18
CA GLY A 144 -15.57 -9.32 5.05
C GLY A 144 -15.76 -8.52 3.75
N LEU A 145 -14.96 -8.77 2.71
CA LEU A 145 -15.10 -8.09 1.41
C LEU A 145 -16.41 -8.46 0.69
N ASN A 146 -17.14 -7.42 0.28
CA ASN A 146 -17.94 -7.42 -0.95
C ASN A 146 -17.28 -6.51 -2.01
N MET A 147 -15.95 -6.66 -2.11
CA MET A 147 -14.96 -5.99 -2.94
C MET A 147 -14.60 -6.66 -4.27
N PRO A 148 -15.38 -6.61 -5.38
CA PRO A 148 -15.00 -7.33 -6.59
C PRO A 148 -13.81 -6.66 -7.28
N ALA A 149 -12.60 -7.15 -7.00
CA ALA A 149 -11.40 -6.78 -7.75
C ALA A 149 -11.28 -7.66 -9.00
N ARG A 150 -10.85 -7.06 -10.12
CA ARG A 150 -10.55 -7.83 -11.35
C ARG A 150 -9.18 -8.49 -11.27
N THR A 151 -8.26 -7.89 -10.53
CA THR A 151 -6.89 -8.38 -10.36
C THR A 151 -6.48 -8.33 -8.89
N VAL A 152 -5.76 -9.35 -8.45
CA VAL A 152 -5.08 -9.39 -7.15
C VAL A 152 -3.58 -9.56 -7.37
N VAL A 153 -2.79 -8.74 -6.69
CA VAL A 153 -1.31 -8.80 -6.72
C VAL A 153 -0.80 -9.01 -5.31
N PHE A 154 0.07 -10.01 -5.13
CA PHE A 154 0.79 -10.22 -3.88
C PHE A 154 2.21 -9.64 -3.99
N LEU A 155 2.57 -8.68 -3.13
CA LEU A 155 3.94 -8.15 -3.09
C LEU A 155 4.94 -9.19 -2.59
N SER A 156 4.47 -10.11 -1.76
CA SER A 156 5.26 -11.21 -1.22
C SER A 156 4.36 -12.44 -1.04
N PRO A 157 4.88 -13.65 -1.19
CA PRO A 157 4.19 -14.87 -0.78
C PRO A 157 4.46 -15.26 0.68
N ARG A 158 5.26 -14.44 1.40
CA ARG A 158 5.63 -14.66 2.81
C ARG A 158 5.26 -13.45 3.67
N LYS A 159 4.78 -13.72 4.88
CA LYS A 159 4.43 -12.70 5.88
C LYS A 159 5.08 -12.97 7.23
N PHE A 160 5.20 -11.93 8.04
CA PHE A 160 5.67 -12.03 9.41
C PHE A 160 4.49 -12.35 10.34
N ASP A 161 4.63 -13.38 11.19
CA ASP A 161 3.57 -13.85 12.09
C ASP A 161 3.79 -13.49 13.57
N GLY A 162 4.79 -12.64 13.85
CA GLY A 162 5.21 -12.31 15.21
C GLY A 162 6.48 -13.04 15.66
N ALA A 163 6.75 -14.23 15.11
CA ALA A 163 7.96 -15.01 15.41
C ALA A 163 8.95 -15.00 14.25
N GLY A 164 8.46 -15.08 13.01
CA GLY A 164 9.31 -15.09 11.84
C GLY A 164 8.54 -14.92 10.54
N PHE A 165 9.28 -14.93 9.42
CA PHE A 165 8.66 -14.94 8.10
C PHE A 165 8.27 -16.35 7.70
N ARG A 166 6.99 -16.57 7.42
CA ARG A 166 6.46 -17.83 6.89
C ARG A 166 5.72 -17.62 5.58
N TRP A 167 5.51 -18.71 4.84
CA TRP A 167 4.62 -18.71 3.69
C TRP A 167 3.17 -18.44 4.13
N ILE A 168 2.40 -17.77 3.28
CA ILE A 168 0.95 -17.71 3.45
C ILE A 168 0.36 -19.12 3.35
N THR A 169 -0.66 -19.39 4.15
CA THR A 169 -1.37 -20.67 4.10
C THR A 169 -2.29 -20.70 2.88
N SER A 170 -2.76 -21.89 2.49
CA SER A 170 -3.76 -22.03 1.43
C SER A 170 -5.05 -21.26 1.74
N GLY A 171 -5.49 -21.26 3.00
CA GLY A 171 -6.68 -20.51 3.43
C GLY A 171 -6.51 -19.01 3.26
N GLU A 172 -5.36 -18.47 3.67
CA GLU A 172 -5.04 -17.04 3.52
C GLU A 172 -4.96 -16.63 2.05
N TYR A 173 -4.35 -17.48 1.21
CA TYR A 173 -4.29 -17.26 -0.23
C TYR A 173 -5.70 -17.24 -0.85
N ILE A 174 -6.52 -18.27 -0.60
CA ILE A 174 -7.89 -18.38 -1.14
C ILE A 174 -8.77 -17.22 -0.68
N GLN A 175 -8.59 -16.75 0.56
CA GLN A 175 -9.36 -15.63 1.08
C GLN A 175 -9.01 -14.30 0.40
N MET A 176 -7.74 -14.10 0.05
CA MET A 176 -7.27 -12.88 -0.60
C MET A 176 -7.44 -12.90 -2.13
N SER A 177 -7.56 -14.08 -2.75
CA SER A 177 -7.60 -14.27 -4.21
C SER A 177 -8.99 -14.16 -4.82
#